data_AF-A0A4Y8X1F4-F1
#
_entry.id   AF-A0A4Y8X1F4-F1
#
_cell.length_a   1.000
_cell.length_b   1.000
_cell.length_c   1.000
_cell.angle_alpha   90.00
_cell.angle_beta   90.00
_cell.angle_gamma   90.00
#
_symmetry.space_group_name_H-M   'P 1'
#
loop_
_entity.id
_entity.type
_entity.pdbx_description
1 polymer ?
#
loop_
_entity_poly.entity_id
_entity_poly.type
_entity_poly.pdbx_seq_one_letter_code
_entity_poly.pdbx_strand_id
1 'polypeptide(L)'
;MPVRSRWRSLARVEVRDNDGQQHGWLNWPVSGRVASRGGVRLTLGGSAAVVLRTRDGRRWTVVTEARAQAERIAADLQSAGLT
;
A
#
# COMPACT_ATOMS: atom_id res chain seq x y z
N MET A 1 11.80 -27.35 5.29
CA MET A 1 11.57 -26.56 4.06
C MET A 1 11.87 -25.09 4.35
N PRO A 2 12.81 -24.41 3.68
CA PRO A 2 13.04 -23.01 3.96
C PRO A 2 12.06 -22.14 3.18
N VAL A 3 11.27 -21.34 3.88
CA VAL A 3 10.28 -20.36 3.38
C VAL A 3 11.00 -19.12 2.80
N ARG A 4 12.01 -19.31 1.95
CA ARG A 4 12.93 -18.23 1.54
C ARG A 4 12.68 -17.66 0.13
N SER A 5 11.67 -18.10 -0.60
CA SER A 5 11.49 -17.75 -2.02
C SER A 5 10.35 -16.77 -2.35
N ARG A 6 9.42 -16.51 -1.43
CA ARG A 6 8.22 -15.68 -1.74
C ARG A 6 8.47 -14.18 -1.84
N TRP A 7 9.51 -13.66 -1.20
CA TRP A 7 9.64 -12.22 -0.93
C TRP A 7 10.57 -11.48 -1.90
N ARG A 8 11.34 -12.18 -2.74
CA ARG A 8 12.19 -11.57 -3.79
C ARG A 8 11.41 -11.29 -5.07
N SER A 9 10.33 -10.52 -4.98
CA SER A 9 9.54 -10.23 -6.18
C SER A 9 9.27 -8.78 -6.43
N LEU A 10 9.80 -7.80 -5.68
CA LEU A 10 9.63 -6.40 -6.08
C LEU A 10 10.45 -6.13 -7.36
N ALA A 11 9.82 -5.40 -8.27
CA ALA A 11 10.40 -4.88 -9.50
C ALA A 11 10.61 -3.36 -9.41
N ARG A 12 9.78 -2.68 -8.61
CA ARG A 12 9.86 -1.23 -8.43
C ARG A 12 9.25 -0.82 -7.09
N VAL A 13 9.90 0.14 -6.45
CA VAL A 13 9.41 0.86 -5.28
C VAL A 13 9.45 2.35 -5.60
N GLU A 14 8.36 3.05 -5.31
CA GLU A 14 8.20 4.47 -5.64
C GLU A 14 7.54 5.19 -4.47
N VAL A 15 8.20 6.23 -3.95
CA VAL A 15 7.60 7.16 -2.99
C VAL A 15 6.78 8.18 -3.76
N ARG A 16 5.56 8.44 -3.30
CA ARG A 16 4.65 9.43 -3.87
C ARG A 16 4.19 10.40 -2.81
N ASP A 17 4.13 11.67 -3.18
CA ASP A 17 3.42 12.68 -2.41
C ASP A 17 1.90 12.50 -2.60
N ASN A 18 1.13 13.06 -1.66
CA ASN A 18 -0.30 13.25 -1.86
C ASN A 18 -0.50 14.25 -3.02
N ASP A 19 -1.03 13.74 -4.13
CA ASP A 19 -1.34 14.51 -5.35
C ASP A 19 -2.77 15.07 -5.31
N GLY A 20 -3.42 15.06 -4.14
CA GLY A 20 -4.83 15.39 -3.96
C GLY A 20 -5.78 14.29 -4.47
N GLN A 21 -5.25 13.23 -5.08
CA GLN A 21 -6.04 12.09 -5.52
C GLN A 21 -6.07 11.01 -4.44
N GLN A 22 -7.26 10.47 -4.21
CA GLN A 22 -7.44 9.45 -3.18
C GLN A 22 -7.03 8.08 -3.72
N HIS A 23 -5.81 7.65 -3.38
CA HIS A 23 -5.27 6.33 -3.75
C HIS A 23 -5.52 5.25 -2.69
N GLY A 24 -6.01 5.63 -1.51
CA GLY A 24 -6.26 4.76 -0.36
C GLY A 24 -7.74 4.46 -0.12
N TRP A 25 -8.52 4.18 -1.16
CA TRP A 25 -9.93 3.80 -0.99
C TRP A 25 -10.06 2.37 -0.47
N LEU A 26 -10.79 2.21 0.63
CA LEU A 26 -11.15 0.91 1.18
C LEU A 26 -12.68 0.73 1.14
N ASN A 27 -13.14 -0.39 0.59
CA ASN A 27 -14.52 -0.82 0.76
C ASN A 27 -14.64 -1.53 2.11
N TRP A 28 -15.38 -0.94 3.04
CA TRP A 28 -15.59 -1.48 4.36
C TRP A 28 -16.99 -2.11 4.49
N PRO A 29 -17.09 -3.43 4.70
CA PRO A 29 -18.39 -4.07 4.90
C PRO A 29 -18.98 -3.63 6.25
N VAL A 30 -20.26 -3.29 6.26
CA VAL A 30 -21.01 -3.00 7.49
C VAL A 30 -22.01 -4.13 7.73
N SER A 31 -21.84 -4.85 8.83
CA SER A 31 -22.82 -5.84 9.27
C SER A 31 -24.05 -5.14 9.89
N GLY A 32 -25.23 -5.77 9.77
CA GLY A 32 -26.43 -5.34 10.48
C GLY A 32 -27.19 -4.12 9.91
N ARG A 33 -26.72 -3.48 8.82
CA ARG A 33 -27.47 -2.40 8.15
C ARG A 33 -28.28 -2.92 6.96
N VAL A 34 -29.59 -3.07 7.16
CA VAL A 34 -30.55 -3.50 6.11
C VAL A 34 -30.56 -2.53 4.91
N ALA A 35 -30.36 -1.23 5.15
CA ALA A 35 -30.42 -0.17 4.14
C ALA A 35 -29.09 0.13 3.42
N SER A 36 -27.97 -0.49 3.81
CA SER A 36 -26.64 -0.17 3.27
C SER A 36 -25.89 -1.44 2.82
N ARG A 37 -26.47 -2.13 1.83
CA ARG A 37 -25.93 -3.39 1.27
C ARG A 37 -24.54 -3.22 0.63
N GLY A 38 -24.16 -2.01 0.21
CA GLY A 38 -22.88 -1.72 -0.43
C GLY A 38 -21.71 -1.47 0.53
N GLY A 39 -21.95 -1.39 1.84
CA GLY A 39 -20.93 -0.99 2.82
C GLY A 39 -20.63 0.51 2.80
N VAL A 40 -19.54 0.92 3.46
CA VAL A 40 -19.04 2.30 3.43
C VAL A 40 -17.71 2.33 2.73
N ARG A 41 -17.47 3.41 2.00
CA ARG A 41 -16.17 3.65 1.37
C ARG A 41 -15.36 4.60 2.25
N LEU A 42 -14.23 4.10 2.74
CA LEU A 42 -13.30 4.82 3.62
C LEU A 42 -12.10 5.33 2.83
N THR A 43 -11.55 6.44 3.28
CA THR A 43 -10.24 6.93 2.84
C THR A 43 -9.25 6.60 3.94
N LEU A 44 -8.10 6.02 3.60
CA LEU A 44 -7.04 5.73 4.57
C LEU A 44 -6.34 6.99 5.13
N GLY A 45 -6.64 8.19 4.62
CA GLY A 45 -5.98 9.43 5.01
C GLY A 45 -4.52 9.49 4.54
N GLY A 46 -3.68 10.30 5.18
CA GLY A 46 -2.23 10.35 4.92
C GLY A 46 -1.79 11.39 3.88
N SER A 47 -0.52 11.80 3.97
CA SER A 47 0.09 12.83 3.09
C SER A 47 1.09 12.28 2.07
N ALA A 48 1.36 10.97 2.09
CA ALA A 48 2.26 10.31 1.16
C ALA A 48 1.94 8.81 1.04
N ALA A 49 2.56 8.15 0.06
CA ALA A 49 2.46 6.70 -0.10
C ALA A 49 3.75 6.07 -0.65
N VAL A 50 3.90 4.76 -0.44
CA VAL A 50 4.87 3.92 -1.15
C VAL A 50 4.11 2.98 -2.08
N VAL A 51 4.41 3.06 -3.37
CA VAL A 51 3.88 2.15 -4.37
C VAL A 51 4.88 1.04 -4.63
N LEU A 52 4.45 -0.19 -4.39
CA LEU A 52 5.21 -1.41 -4.59
C LEU A 52 4.68 -2.10 -5.85
N ARG A 53 5.56 -2.43 -6.79
CA ARG A 53 5.23 -3.29 -7.93
C ARG A 53 6.07 -4.54 -7.86
N THR A 54 5.45 -5.69 -8.02
CA THR A 54 6.16 -6.95 -8.15
C THR A 54 6.38 -7.34 -9.60
N ARG A 55 7.34 -8.26 -9.81
CA ARG A 55 7.71 -8.85 -11.09
C ARG A 55 6.57 -9.63 -11.73
N ASP A 56 5.64 -10.18 -10.93
CA ASP A 56 4.41 -10.81 -11.40
C ASP A 56 3.28 -9.79 -11.69
N GLY A 57 3.58 -8.49 -11.66
CA GLY A 57 2.67 -7.42 -12.07
C GLY A 57 1.69 -6.95 -11.00
N ARG A 58 1.73 -7.49 -9.78
CA ARG A 58 0.89 -6.99 -8.69
C ARG A 58 1.36 -5.62 -8.23
N ARG A 59 0.40 -4.79 -7.80
CA ARG A 59 0.64 -3.45 -7.27
C ARG A 59 0.03 -3.33 -5.89
N TRP A 60 0.80 -2.82 -4.94
CA TRP A 60 0.32 -2.39 -3.63
C TRP A 60 0.62 -0.92 -3.44
N THR A 61 -0.30 -0.22 -2.79
CA THR A 61 -0.10 1.15 -2.33
C THR A 61 -0.15 1.12 -0.81
N VAL A 62 0.94 1.49 -0.16
CA VAL A 62 1.02 1.67 1.29
C VAL A 62 0.88 3.15 1.56
N VAL A 63 -0.24 3.54 2.13
CA VAL A 63 -0.51 4.94 2.49
C VAL A 63 0.15 5.24 3.83
N THR A 64 0.82 6.38 3.93
CA THR A 64 1.60 6.78 5.11
C THR A 64 1.17 8.16 5.59
N GLU A 65 1.31 8.41 6.89
CA GLU A 65 0.95 9.69 7.49
C GLU A 65 1.81 10.83 6.92
N ALA A 66 3.11 10.58 6.75
CA ALA A 66 4.10 11.55 6.29
C ALA A 66 5.09 10.94 5.28
N ARG A 67 5.60 11.78 4.37
CA ARG A 67 6.60 11.39 3.36
C ARG A 67 7.84 10.71 3.97
N ALA A 68 8.34 11.22 5.09
CA ALA A 68 9.50 10.62 5.77
C ALA A 68 9.26 9.16 6.21
N GLN A 69 8.01 8.76 6.46
CA GLN A 69 7.69 7.37 6.72
C GLN A 69 7.73 6.52 5.44
N ALA A 70 7.21 7.04 4.33
CA ALA A 70 7.30 6.39 3.03
C ALA A 70 8.75 6.17 2.58
N GLU A 71 9.61 7.16 2.78
CA GLU A 71 11.05 7.08 2.46
C GLU A 71 11.77 6.02 3.32
N ARG A 72 11.47 5.96 4.62
CA ARG A 72 12.00 4.91 5.51
C ARG A 72 11.60 3.51 5.05
N ILE A 73 10.32 3.30 4.71
CA ILE A 73 9.85 2.02 4.18
C ILE A 73 10.58 1.65 2.89
N ALA A 74 10.78 2.60 1.97
CA ALA A 74 11.51 2.35 0.73
C ALA A 74 12.98 1.96 1.00
N ALA A 75 13.65 2.66 1.92
CA ALA A 75 15.02 2.35 2.32
C ALA A 75 15.13 0.98 3.00
N ASP A 76 14.18 0.61 3.86
CA ASP A 76 14.14 -0.70 4.52
C ASP A 76 13.97 -1.83 3.50
N LEU A 77 13.10 -1.66 2.50
CA LEU A 77 12.92 -2.64 1.43
C LEU A 77 14.18 -2.81 0.57
N GLN A 78 14.89 -1.72 0.32
CA GLN A 78 16.14 -1.73 -0.44
C GLN A 78 17.27 -2.40 0.35
N SER A 79 17.43 -2.06 1.63
CA SER A 79 18.44 -2.68 2.50
C SER A 79 18.21 -4.19 2.72
N ALA A 80 16.95 -4.63 2.70
CA ALA A 80 16.58 -6.04 2.73
C ALA A 80 16.85 -6.80 1.41
N GLY A 81 17.29 -6.11 0.35
CA GLY A 81 17.55 -6.71 -0.97
C GLY A 81 16.29 -7.24 -1.65
N LEU A 82 15.14 -6.62 -1.36
CA LEU A 82 13.84 -7.01 -1.92
C LEU A 82 13.53 -6.30 -3.24
N THR A 83 14.24 -5.20 -3.53
CA THR A 83 14.15 -4.38 -4.74
C THR A 83 15.35 -4.56 -5.65
#